data_AF-A0A970BHM4-F1
#
_entry.id   AF-A0A970BHM4-F1
#
_cell.length_a   1.000
_cell.length_b   1.000
_cell.length_c   1.000
_cell.angle_alpha   90.00
_cell.angle_beta   90.00
_cell.angle_gamma   90.00
#
_symmetry.space_group_name_H-M   'P 1'
#
loop_
_entity.id
_entity.type
_entity.pdbx_description
1 polymer ?
#
loop_
_entity_poly.entity_id
_entity_poly.type
_entity_poly.pdbx_seq_one_letter_code
_entity_poly.pdbx_strand_id
1 'polypeptide(L)' 'MHKQNAQLLAAMLHYDRGDATRIQHLVKVHGYAAAIGRLEDLDEETQFILEAAAILHDVGIHVSLEKYGSSAGKYQ' A
#
# COMPACT_ATOMS: atom_id res chain seq x y z
N MET A 1 -12.01 -4.43 7.67
CA MET A 1 -10.56 -4.13 7.71
C MET A 1 -10.02 -4.50 9.08
N HIS A 2 -8.95 -5.30 9.13
CA HIS A 2 -8.26 -5.68 10.37
C HIS A 2 -7.55 -4.49 11.02
N LYS A 3 -7.42 -4.50 12.35
CA LYS A 3 -6.72 -3.45 13.11
C LYS A 3 -5.28 -3.26 12.64
N GLN A 4 -4.57 -4.36 12.33
CA GLN A 4 -3.21 -4.32 11.82
C GLN A 4 -3.12 -3.57 10.48
N ASN A 5 -4.05 -3.81 9.55
CA ASN A 5 -4.09 -3.08 8.28
C ASN A 5 -4.40 -1.60 8.47
N ALA A 6 -5.26 -1.25 9.43
CA ALA A 6 -5.51 0.15 9.78
C ALA A 6 -4.25 0.85 10.31
N GLN A 7 -3.48 0.17 11.16
CA GLN A 7 -2.20 0.67 11.69
C GLN A 7 -1.15 0.81 10.58
N LEU A 8 -1.09 -0.16 9.66
CA LEU A 8 -0.19 -0.14 8.51
C LEU A 8 -0.52 1.01 7.56
N LEU A 9 -1.80 1.22 7.27
CA LEU A 9 -2.28 2.34 6.47
C LEU A 9 -1.87 3.68 7.10
N ALA A 10 -2.09 3.85 8.41
CA ALA A 10 -1.68 5.07 9.12
C ALA A 10 -0.16 5.29 9.07
N ALA A 11 0.64 4.22 9.17
CA ALA A 11 2.09 4.30 9.05
C ALA A 11 2.53 4.71 7.64
N MET A 12 1.95 4.14 6.58
CA MET A 12 2.25 4.51 5.19
C MET A 12 1.83 5.94 4.86
N LEU A 13 0.68 6.40 5.35
CA LEU A 13 0.26 7.80 5.21
C LEU A 13 1.24 8.78 5.89
N HIS A 14 1.82 8.36 7.02
CA HIS A 14 2.86 9.15 7.69
C HIS A 14 4.20 9.10 6.94
N TYR A 15 4.56 7.95 6.38
CA TYR A 15 5.77 7.76 5.57
C TYR A 15 5.75 8.66 4.32
N ASP A 16 4.62 8.71 3.62
CA ASP A 16 4.43 9.56 2.43
C ASP A 16 4.02 11.01 2.76
N ARG A 17 4.20 11.45 4.02
CA ARG A 17 3.78 12.79 4.46
C ARG A 17 4.40 13.87 3.58
N GLY A 18 3.54 14.67 2.94
CA GLY A 18 3.94 15.76 2.04
C GLY A 18 3.88 15.38 0.56
N ASP A 19 3.69 14.10 0.23
CA ASP A 19 3.47 13.61 -1.13
C ASP A 19 1.99 13.22 -1.32
N ALA A 20 1.17 14.23 -1.63
CA ALA A 20 -0.27 14.04 -1.82
C ALA A 20 -0.59 13.04 -2.95
N THR A 21 0.25 13.00 -4.00
CA THR A 21 0.05 12.11 -5.16
C THR A 21 0.22 10.65 -4.75
N ARG A 22 1.27 10.31 -3.99
CA ARG A 22 1.49 8.95 -3.48
C ARG A 22 0.40 8.53 -2.49
N ILE A 23 0.04 9.42 -1.56
CA ILE A 23 -1.03 9.16 -0.61
C ILE A 23 -2.35 8.84 -1.33
N GLN A 24 -2.70 9.61 -2.36
CA GLN A 24 -3.92 9.36 -3.15
C GLN A 24 -3.87 8.04 -3.90
N HIS A 25 -2.71 7.70 -4.47
CA HIS A 25 -2.50 6.41 -5.14
C HIS A 25 -2.65 5.23 -4.17
N LEU A 26 -1.97 5.29 -3.02
CA LEU A 26 -2.06 4.31 -1.93
C LEU A 26 -3.51 4.06 -1.50
N VAL A 27 -4.25 5.11 -1.14
CA VAL A 27 -5.64 4.98 -0.65
C VAL A 27 -6.55 4.38 -1.73
N LYS A 28 -6.34 4.74 -2.99
CA LYS A 28 -7.10 4.22 -4.13
C LYS A 28 -6.82 2.73 -4.36
N VAL A 29 -5.55 2.33 -4.38
CA VAL A 29 -5.15 0.93 -4.58
C VAL A 29 -5.65 0.05 -3.43
N HIS A 30 -5.46 0.47 -2.17
CA HIS A 30 -6.02 -0.25 -1.01
C HIS A 30 -7.55 -0.37 -1.11
N GLY A 31 -8.25 0.71 -1.42
CA GLY A 31 -9.71 0.72 -1.54
C GLY A 31 -10.22 -0.25 -2.61
N TYR A 32 -9.60 -0.25 -3.79
CA TYR A 32 -9.97 -1.17 -4.87
C TYR A 32 -9.61 -2.62 -4.56
N ALA A 33 -8.41 -2.90 -4.05
CA ALA A 33 -8.01 -4.25 -3.66
C ALA A 33 -8.96 -4.81 -2.58
N ALA A 34 -9.30 -4.00 -1.58
CA ALA A 34 -10.19 -4.41 -0.52
C ALA A 34 -11.64 -4.66 -1.01
N ALA A 35 -12.11 -3.88 -2.00
CA ALA A 35 -13.43 -4.08 -2.60
C ALA A 35 -13.47 -5.33 -3.48
N ILE A 36 -12.48 -5.51 -4.35
CA ILE A 36 -12.37 -6.67 -5.26
C ILE A 36 -12.27 -7.96 -4.45
N GLY A 37 -11.37 -8.04 -3.48
CA GLY A 37 -11.20 -9.26 -2.68
C GLY A 37 -12.47 -9.69 -1.93
N ARG A 38 -13.26 -8.74 -1.44
CA ARG A 38 -14.56 -9.05 -0.81
C ARG A 38 -15.62 -9.49 -1.80
N LEU A 39 -15.61 -8.93 -3.01
CA LEU A 39 -16.53 -9.34 -4.09
C LEU A 39 -16.16 -10.70 -4.70
N GLU A 40 -14.91 -11.11 -4.56
CA GLU A 40 -14.41 -12.44 -4.94
C GLU A 40 -14.52 -13.48 -3.81
N ASP A 41 -15.17 -13.11 -2.69
CA ASP A 41 -15.37 -13.97 -1.52
C ASP A 41 -14.06 -14.56 -0.97
N LEU A 42 -12.96 -13.77 -0.97
CA LEU A 42 -11.70 -14.18 -0.35
C LEU A 42 -11.90 -14.45 1.15
N ASP A 43 -11.22 -15.50 1.64
CA ASP A 43 -11.17 -15.80 3.06
C ASP A 43 -10.46 -14.69 3.85
N GLU A 44 -10.65 -14.67 5.16
CA GLU A 44 -10.15 -13.62 6.05
C GLU A 44 -8.62 -13.46 5.99
N GLU A 45 -7.87 -14.56 5.89
CA GLU A 45 -6.40 -14.53 5.82
C GLU A 45 -5.93 -13.97 4.48
N THR A 46 -6.51 -14.44 3.37
CA THR A 46 -6.18 -13.95 2.04
C THR A 46 -6.56 -12.47 1.87
N GLN A 47 -7.73 -12.06 2.39
CA GLN A 47 -8.15 -10.66 2.39
C GLN A 47 -7.22 -9.77 3.22
N PHE A 48 -6.75 -10.27 4.37
CA PHE A 48 -5.77 -9.57 5.20
C PHE A 48 -4.46 -9.35 4.45
N ILE A 49 -3.91 -10.40 3.81
CA ILE A 49 -2.67 -10.35 3.03
C ILE A 49 -2.82 -9.41 1.83
N LEU A 50 -3.93 -9.49 1.09
CA LEU A 50 -4.20 -8.62 -0.05
C LEU A 50 -4.21 -7.15 0.35
N GLU A 51 -4.93 -6.81 1.42
CA GLU A 51 -4.99 -5.44 1.92
C GLU A 51 -3.62 -4.96 2.42
N ALA A 52 -2.86 -5.80 3.13
CA ALA A 52 -1.51 -5.45 3.61
C ALA A 52 -0.53 -5.24 2.45
N ALA A 53 -0.54 -6.11 1.44
CA ALA A 53 0.28 -5.98 0.24
C ALA A 53 -0.07 -4.71 -0.55
N ALA A 54 -1.36 -4.41 -0.72
CA ALA A 54 -1.81 -3.19 -1.38
C ALA A 54 -1.34 -1.92 -0.64
N ILE A 55 -1.33 -1.93 0.69
CA ILE A 55 -0.80 -0.81 1.49
C ILE A 55 0.71 -0.65 1.31
N LEU A 56 1.48 -1.73 1.19
CA LEU A 56 2.95 -1.68 1.14
C LEU A 56 3.55 -1.69 -0.26
N HIS A 57 2.77 -1.87 -1.33
CA HIS A 57 3.31 -2.19 -2.67
C HIS A 57 4.36 -1.20 -3.19
N ASP A 58 4.27 0.08 -2.83
CA ASP A 58 5.16 1.16 -3.26
C ASP A 58 6.08 1.68 -2.14
N VAL A 59 6.20 0.97 -1.01
CA VAL A 59 7.02 1.40 0.16
C VAL A 59 8.49 1.62 -0.20
N GLY A 60 9.00 0.93 -1.22
CA GLY A 60 10.39 1.04 -1.66
C GLY A 60 10.76 2.37 -2.31
N ILE A 61 9.80 3.14 -2.83
CA ILE A 61 10.08 4.24 -3.77
C ILE A 61 11.04 5.29 -3.19
N HIS A 62 10.85 5.75 -1.94
CA HIS A 62 11.74 6.79 -1.39
C HIS A 62 13.19 6.30 -1.29
N VAL A 63 13.39 5.05 -0.86
CA VAL A 63 14.71 4.43 -0.77
C VAL A 63 15.32 4.25 -2.17
N SER A 64 14.51 3.86 -3.16
CA SER A 64 14.98 3.72 -4.56
C SER A 64 15.40 5.06 -5.16
N LEU A 65 14.65 6.13 -4.87
CA LEU A 65 14.97 7.49 -5.31
C LEU A 65 16.25 8.00 -4.62
N GLU A 66 16.39 7.78 -3.32
CA GLU A 66 17.58 8.17 -2.56
C GLU A 66 18.85 7.48 -3.07
N LYS A 67 18.79 6.16 -3.31
CA LYS A 67 19.97 5.37 -3.68
C LYS A 67 20.30 5.40 -5.16
N TYR A 68 19.28 5.43 -6.03
CA TYR A 68 19.42 5.20 -7.46
C TYR A 68 18.86 6.32 -8.33
N GLY A 69 18.24 7.36 -7.74
CA GLY A 69 17.57 8.42 -8.50
C GLY A 69 16.41 7.93 -9.37
N SER A 70 15.86 6.74 -9.08
CA SER A 70 14.86 6.09 -9.91
C SER A 70 13.85 5.32 -9.08
N SER A 71 12.56 5.46 -9.40
CA SER A 71 11.47 4.66 -8.83
C SER A 71 11.16 3.41 -9.67
N ALA A 72 12.08 2.92 -10.51
CA ALA A 72 11.82 1.70 -11.28
C ALA A 72 11.64 0.51 -10.34
N GLY A 73 10.67 -0.37 -10.61
CA GLY A 73 10.33 -1.50 -9.73
C GLY A 73 11.50 -2.44 -9.43
N LYS A 74 12.53 -2.53 -10.28
CA LYS A 74 13.74 -3.31 -10.00
C LYS A 74 14.58 -2.78 -8.83
N TYR A 75 14.33 -1.54 -8.39
CA TYR A 75 15.03 -0.87 -7.29
C TYR A 75 14.17 -0.76 -6.02
N GLN A 76 12.90 -1.15 -6.10
CA GLN A 76 11.95 -1.16 -5.00
C GLN A 76 11.89 -2.57 -4.41
#